data_AF-A0A2B7ZRH6-F1
#
_entry.id   AF-A0A2B7ZRH6-F1
#
_cell.length_a   1.000
_cell.length_b   1.000
_cell.length_c   1.000
_cell.angle_alpha   90.00
_cell.angle_beta   90.00
_cell.angle_gamma   90.00
#
_symmetry.space_group_name_H-M   'P 1'
#
loop_
_entity.id
_entity.type
_entity.pdbx_description
1 polymer ?
#
loop_
_entity_poly.entity_id
_entity_poly.type
_entity_poly.pdbx_seq_one_letter_code
_entity_poly.pdbx_strand_id
1 'polypeptide(L)'
;MKFNSKFMALALLLAPLASAAPTENTLPATLPATLPAMLPATLPPTVLESPVDTISNQCTPGTYHCQCEPRVKKCWVDVCNHSGRWQLSARCRDRKDGNAVFTCRNEANGVAFCI
;
A
#
# COMPACT_ATOMS: atom_id res chain seq x y z
N MET A 1 10.01 55.79 -13.48
CA MET A 1 9.81 54.43 -12.91
C MET A 1 11.17 53.91 -12.49
N LYS A 2 11.36 53.59 -11.20
CA LYS A 2 12.67 53.31 -10.59
C LYS A 2 12.63 51.89 -10.03
N PHE A 3 13.17 50.92 -10.76
CA PHE A 3 13.28 49.53 -10.30
C PHE A 3 14.71 49.27 -9.83
N ASN A 4 14.89 49.22 -8.52
CA ASN A 4 16.13 48.79 -7.87
C ASN A 4 16.09 47.25 -7.75
N SER A 5 16.87 46.55 -8.57
CA SER A 5 17.10 45.11 -8.50
C SER A 5 18.32 44.82 -7.63
N LYS A 6 18.11 44.52 -6.34
CA LYS A 6 19.09 43.85 -5.49
C LYS A 6 18.68 42.39 -5.35
N PHE A 7 19.25 41.50 -6.16
CA PHE A 7 19.20 40.06 -5.93
C PHE A 7 20.56 39.62 -5.40
N MET A 8 20.61 39.45 -4.08
CA MET A 8 21.64 38.78 -3.28
C MET A 8 20.84 37.87 -2.34
N ALA A 9 21.11 36.60 -2.09
CA ALA A 9 22.21 35.72 -2.44
C ALA A 9 21.66 34.28 -2.41
N LEU A 10 22.20 33.42 -3.26
CA LEU A 10 21.91 31.99 -3.30
C LEU A 10 22.77 31.31 -2.21
N ALA A 11 22.17 30.97 -1.07
CA ALA A 11 22.83 30.17 -0.03
C ALA A 11 22.34 28.71 -0.13
N LEU A 12 23.01 27.92 -0.97
CA LEU A 12 22.89 26.46 -0.97
C LEU A 12 23.71 25.91 0.20
N LEU A 13 23.05 25.72 1.34
CA LEU A 13 23.62 24.98 2.47
C LEU A 13 23.58 23.49 2.14
N LEU A 14 24.75 22.97 1.73
CA LEU A 14 25.08 21.55 1.66
C LEU A 14 25.06 20.98 3.09
N ALA A 15 24.13 20.07 3.37
CA ALA A 15 24.18 19.21 4.55
C ALA A 15 24.41 17.76 4.10
N PRO A 16 25.51 17.10 4.50
CA PRO A 16 25.69 15.67 4.34
C PRO A 16 25.32 14.90 5.63
N LEU A 17 25.18 13.58 5.46
CA LEU A 17 25.19 12.50 6.46
C LEU A 17 23.83 12.09 7.06
N ALA A 18 23.36 10.90 6.69
CA ALA A 18 23.72 9.68 7.43
C ALA A 18 23.20 8.43 6.68
N SER A 19 24.14 7.56 6.30
CA SER A 19 23.87 6.18 5.92
C SER A 19 23.68 5.37 7.20
N ALA A 20 22.55 4.66 7.31
CA ALA A 20 22.37 3.62 8.30
C ALA A 20 21.81 2.39 7.60
N ALA A 21 22.71 1.48 7.23
CA ALA A 21 22.37 0.11 6.89
C ALA A 21 22.30 -0.71 8.20
N PRO A 22 21.28 -1.55 8.42
CA PRO A 22 21.37 -2.60 9.41
C PRO A 22 22.13 -3.80 8.83
N THR A 23 23.24 -4.10 9.49
CA THR A 23 24.07 -5.29 9.34
C THR A 23 23.35 -6.57 9.80
N GLU A 24 23.58 -7.62 9.02
CA GLU A 24 23.90 -9.00 9.42
C GLU A 24 22.99 -9.82 10.34
N ASN A 25 22.62 -10.96 9.74
CA ASN A 25 22.79 -12.32 10.26
C ASN A 25 21.92 -12.78 11.41
N THR A 26 21.03 -13.73 11.11
CA THR A 26 21.13 -15.08 11.69
C THR A 26 20.48 -16.08 10.72
N LEU A 27 21.26 -17.06 10.29
CA LEU A 27 20.89 -18.20 9.46
C LEU A 27 20.85 -19.47 10.35
N PRO A 28 20.50 -20.65 9.82
CA PRO A 28 19.29 -21.42 10.08
C PRO A 28 19.44 -22.50 11.18
N ALA A 29 18.33 -22.90 11.81
CA ALA A 29 18.24 -24.08 12.68
C ALA A 29 16.76 -24.33 13.02
N THR A 30 16.14 -25.50 13.07
CA THR A 30 16.46 -26.90 12.75
C THR A 30 15.09 -27.60 12.87
N LEU A 31 14.71 -28.48 11.94
CA LEU A 31 13.55 -29.38 12.11
C LEU A 31 13.86 -30.42 13.20
N PRO A 32 12.88 -30.79 14.03
CA PRO A 32 12.69 -32.21 14.31
C PRO A 32 11.24 -32.62 14.07
N ALA A 33 11.09 -33.60 13.19
CA ALA A 33 9.91 -34.43 13.09
C ALA A 33 9.79 -35.30 14.34
N THR A 34 8.72 -35.13 15.12
CA THR A 34 8.27 -36.14 16.08
C THR A 34 6.76 -36.00 16.30
N LEU A 35 5.99 -36.89 15.68
CA LEU A 35 4.60 -37.16 16.06
C LEU A 35 4.59 -37.79 17.46
N PRO A 36 3.59 -37.46 18.29
CA PRO A 36 2.66 -38.52 18.66
C PRO A 36 1.20 -38.13 18.45
N ALA A 37 0.46 -39.05 17.84
CA ALA A 37 -0.99 -39.02 17.76
C ALA A 37 -1.60 -39.22 19.15
N MET A 38 -2.30 -38.21 19.66
CA MET A 38 -3.37 -38.40 20.65
C MET A 38 -4.49 -37.39 20.35
N LEU A 39 -5.55 -37.88 19.71
CA LEU A 39 -6.87 -37.27 19.73
C LEU A 39 -7.36 -37.18 21.19
N PRO A 40 -8.05 -36.09 21.55
CA PRO A 40 -9.47 -36.26 21.74
C PRO A 40 -10.28 -35.21 20.99
N ALA A 41 -11.42 -35.66 20.47
CA ALA A 41 -12.43 -34.85 19.82
C ALA A 41 -12.80 -33.62 20.66
N THR A 42 -12.53 -32.43 20.13
CA THR A 42 -13.28 -31.22 20.44
C THR A 42 -13.35 -30.41 19.16
N LEU A 43 -14.57 -30.27 18.64
CA LEU A 43 -14.89 -29.53 17.43
C LEU A 43 -14.29 -28.12 17.47
N PRO A 44 -13.42 -27.72 16.52
CA PRO A 44 -13.47 -26.35 16.04
C PRO A 44 -14.68 -26.24 15.11
N PRO A 45 -15.49 -25.16 15.17
CA PRO A 45 -16.37 -24.89 14.05
C PRO A 45 -15.49 -24.80 12.81
N THR A 46 -15.77 -25.64 11.82
CA THR A 46 -15.45 -25.38 10.42
C THR A 46 -16.07 -24.03 10.08
N VAL A 47 -15.32 -22.98 10.35
CA VAL A 47 -15.51 -21.69 9.71
C VAL A 47 -14.99 -21.90 8.30
N LEU A 48 -15.83 -22.53 7.49
CA LEU A 48 -15.81 -22.36 6.06
C LEU A 48 -16.25 -20.91 5.81
N GLU A 49 -15.41 -19.95 6.20
CA GLU A 49 -15.49 -18.58 5.68
C GLU A 49 -15.04 -18.69 4.23
N SER A 50 -15.98 -19.15 3.39
CA SER A 50 -16.13 -18.54 2.09
C SER A 50 -16.05 -17.03 2.35
N PRO A 51 -15.09 -16.29 1.79
CA PRO A 51 -15.06 -14.84 1.93
C PRO A 51 -16.30 -14.34 1.19
N VAL A 52 -17.42 -14.30 1.91
CA VAL A 52 -18.50 -13.38 1.60
C VAL A 52 -17.80 -12.04 1.73
N ASP A 53 -17.59 -11.40 0.59
CA ASP A 53 -17.26 -9.99 0.41
C ASP A 53 -18.27 -9.13 1.18
N THR A 54 -18.22 -9.23 2.50
CA THR A 54 -18.75 -8.22 3.39
C THR A 54 -17.79 -7.08 3.11
N ILE A 55 -18.27 -6.08 2.36
CA ILE A 55 -17.57 -4.83 2.12
C ILE A 55 -17.30 -4.24 3.49
N SER A 56 -16.22 -4.67 4.11
CA SER A 56 -15.72 -4.09 5.32
C SER A 56 -15.18 -2.76 4.85
N ASN A 57 -15.93 -1.69 5.11
CA ASN A 57 -15.43 -0.34 4.98
C ASN A 57 -14.21 -0.09 5.92
N GLN A 58 -13.84 -1.09 6.71
CA GLN A 58 -12.64 -1.14 7.50
C GLN A 58 -11.49 -1.72 6.66
N CYS A 59 -10.39 -0.99 6.64
CA CYS A 59 -9.15 -1.39 5.97
C CYS A 59 -7.99 -1.44 6.97
N THR A 60 -6.88 -2.07 6.58
CA THR A 60 -5.66 -2.10 7.38
C THR A 60 -4.87 -0.81 7.16
N PRO A 61 -4.58 -0.01 8.21
CA PRO A 61 -3.81 1.22 8.06
C PRO A 61 -2.51 1.03 7.28
N GLY A 62 -2.22 1.95 6.37
CA GLY A 62 -1.03 1.91 5.52
C GLY A 62 -1.16 1.03 4.27
N THR A 63 -2.29 0.34 4.07
CA THR A 63 -2.58 -0.32 2.79
C THR A 63 -3.04 0.69 1.75
N TYR A 64 -2.70 0.41 0.49
CA TYR A 64 -3.18 1.17 -0.66
C TYR A 64 -4.09 0.31 -1.51
N HIS A 65 -5.08 0.93 -2.14
CA HIS A 65 -6.01 0.27 -3.02
C HIS A 65 -6.29 1.11 -4.26
N CYS A 66 -6.14 0.48 -5.41
CA CYS A 66 -6.50 1.04 -6.69
C CYS A 66 -7.99 0.87 -6.97
N GLN A 67 -8.69 1.99 -7.17
CA GLN A 67 -10.08 2.01 -7.60
C GLN A 67 -10.20 2.59 -9.01
N CYS A 68 -11.04 1.95 -9.82
CA CYS A 68 -11.36 2.41 -11.16
C CYS A 68 -12.85 2.24 -11.43
N GLU A 69 -13.51 3.34 -11.78
CA GLU A 69 -14.91 3.30 -12.20
C GLU A 69 -14.99 3.20 -13.73
N PRO A 70 -15.47 2.06 -14.28
CA PRO A 70 -15.50 1.85 -15.73
C PRO A 70 -16.46 2.81 -16.45
N ARG A 71 -17.51 3.28 -15.77
CA ARG A 71 -18.52 4.19 -16.35
C ARG A 71 -17.99 5.61 -16.56
N VAL A 72 -17.26 6.14 -15.59
CA VAL A 72 -16.77 7.53 -15.62
C VAL A 72 -15.33 7.65 -16.10
N LYS A 73 -14.67 6.52 -16.43
CA LYS A 73 -13.29 6.47 -16.94
C LYS A 73 -12.24 7.02 -15.95
N LYS A 74 -12.58 7.10 -14.66
CA LYS A 74 -11.70 7.63 -13.61
C LYS A 74 -11.08 6.50 -12.82
N CYS A 75 -9.81 6.66 -12.50
CA CYS A 75 -9.09 5.80 -11.58
C CYS A 75 -8.41 6.65 -10.51
N TRP A 76 -8.25 6.10 -9.32
CA TRP A 76 -7.54 6.73 -8.22
C TRP A 76 -6.96 5.68 -7.29
N VAL A 77 -6.04 6.11 -6.44
CA VAL A 77 -5.48 5.32 -5.35
C VAL A 77 -6.07 5.85 -4.05
N ASP A 78 -6.64 4.95 -3.26
CA ASP A 78 -6.99 5.20 -1.88
C ASP A 78 -5.90 4.66 -0.95
N VAL A 79 -5.70 5.33 0.17
CA VAL A 79 -4.86 4.89 1.29
C VAL A 79 -5.73 4.67 2.51
N CYS A 80 -5.47 3.61 3.25
CA CYS A 80 -6.13 3.36 4.51
C CYS A 80 -5.47 4.18 5.63
N ASN A 81 -6.24 5.07 6.25
CA ASN A 81 -5.76 5.88 7.36
C ASN A 81 -5.66 5.09 8.68
N HIS A 82 -5.13 5.73 9.74
CA HIS A 82 -4.97 5.10 11.06
C HIS A 82 -6.28 4.70 11.74
N SER A 83 -7.42 5.23 11.30
CA SER A 83 -8.76 4.89 11.81
C SER A 83 -9.41 3.74 11.03
N GLY A 84 -8.66 3.10 10.13
CA GLY A 84 -9.17 2.02 9.29
C GLY A 84 -10.16 2.49 8.22
N ARG A 85 -10.05 3.74 7.75
CA ARG A 85 -10.92 4.29 6.69
C ARG A 85 -10.13 4.61 5.43
N TRP A 86 -10.71 4.26 4.29
CA TRP A 86 -10.18 4.64 2.98
C TRP A 86 -10.25 6.15 2.78
N GLN A 87 -9.16 6.73 2.30
CA GLN A 87 -9.05 8.13 1.93
C GLN A 87 -8.37 8.25 0.58
N LEU A 88 -8.86 9.18 -0.24
CA LEU A 88 -8.25 9.47 -1.53
C LEU A 88 -6.79 9.91 -1.34
N SER A 89 -5.86 9.14 -1.90
CA SER A 89 -4.43 9.45 -1.92
C SER A 89 -4.03 10.21 -3.19
N ALA A 90 -4.38 9.67 -4.36
CA ALA A 90 -4.01 10.26 -5.65
C ALA A 90 -5.05 9.97 -6.73
N ARG A 91 -5.31 10.93 -7.61
CA ARG A 91 -6.13 10.72 -8.81
C ARG A 91 -5.21 10.39 -9.99
N CYS A 92 -5.52 9.30 -10.69
CA CYS A 92 -4.79 8.91 -11.87
C CYS A 92 -5.35 9.60 -13.11
N ARG A 93 -4.62 9.49 -14.23
CA ARG A 93 -5.07 10.04 -15.52
C ARG A 93 -6.39 9.38 -15.92
N ASP A 94 -7.33 10.16 -16.45
CA ASP A 94 -8.58 9.62 -17.01
C ASP A 94 -8.29 8.71 -18.20
N ARG A 95 -9.08 7.65 -18.34
CA ARG A 95 -8.99 6.74 -19.48
C ARG A 95 -9.57 7.41 -20.73
N LYS A 96 -8.95 7.16 -21.89
CA LYS A 96 -9.46 7.64 -23.19
C LYS A 96 -10.87 7.10 -23.47
N ASP A 97 -11.09 5.83 -23.19
CA ASP A 97 -12.37 5.14 -23.40
C ASP A 97 -12.61 4.01 -22.37
N GLY A 98 -13.82 3.45 -22.41
CA GLY A 98 -14.28 2.38 -21.53
C GLY A 98 -13.59 1.03 -21.72
N ASN A 99 -12.76 0.88 -22.77
CA ASN A 99 -11.98 -0.33 -23.05
C ASN A 99 -10.45 -0.15 -22.87
N ALA A 100 -9.96 1.07 -22.72
CA ALA A 100 -8.56 1.36 -22.43
C ALA A 100 -8.01 0.62 -21.18
N VAL A 101 -6.69 0.51 -21.05
CA VAL A 101 -6.08 -0.08 -19.84
C VAL A 101 -6.36 0.83 -18.63
N PHE A 102 -6.60 0.23 -17.46
CA PHE A 102 -6.69 0.98 -16.20
C PHE A 102 -5.39 1.77 -15.95
N THR A 103 -5.52 3.04 -15.58
CA THR A 103 -4.40 3.96 -15.31
C THR A 103 -3.88 3.86 -13.88
N CYS A 104 -4.20 2.75 -13.22
CA CYS A 104 -3.87 2.47 -11.84
C CYS A 104 -3.71 0.96 -11.66
N ARG A 105 -2.77 0.54 -10.80
CA ARG A 105 -2.52 -0.87 -10.48
C ARG A 105 -2.25 -1.07 -9.00
N ASN A 106 -2.68 -2.23 -8.51
CA ASN A 106 -2.23 -2.80 -7.24
C ASN A 106 -1.02 -3.68 -7.51
N GLU A 107 -0.01 -3.59 -6.64
CA GLU A 107 1.18 -4.42 -6.63
C GLU A 107 1.27 -5.26 -5.35
N ALA A 108 2.25 -6.18 -5.33
CA ALA A 108 2.59 -6.91 -4.12
C ALA A 108 3.02 -5.94 -2.99
N ASN A 109 2.90 -6.38 -1.74
CA ASN A 109 3.23 -5.60 -0.54
C ASN A 109 2.28 -4.41 -0.27
N GLY A 110 1.07 -4.42 -0.84
CA GLY A 110 0.05 -3.41 -0.52
C GLY A 110 0.33 -2.04 -1.14
N VAL A 111 1.13 -1.98 -2.20
CA VAL A 111 1.41 -0.76 -2.95
C VAL A 111 0.38 -0.60 -4.06
N ALA A 112 -0.06 0.64 -4.31
CA ALA A 112 -0.83 0.98 -5.50
C ALA A 112 -0.35 2.32 -6.10
N PHE A 113 -0.34 2.42 -7.42
CA PHE A 113 0.20 3.59 -8.11
C PHE A 113 -0.51 3.85 -9.45
N CYS A 114 -0.38 5.08 -9.94
CA CYS A 114 -0.87 5.51 -11.23
C CYS A 114 0.15 5.24 -12.36
N ILE A 115 -0.36 4.97 -13.56
CA ILE A 115 0.42 4.67 -14.78
C ILE A 115 0.16 5.73 -15.85
#